data_AF-B7Q0W4-F1
#
_entry.id   AF-B7Q0W4-F1
#
_cell.length_a   1.000
_cell.length_b   1.000
_cell.length_c   1.000
_cell.angle_alpha   90.00
_cell.angle_beta   90.00
_cell.angle_gamma   90.00
#
_symmetry.space_group_name_H-M   'P 1'
#
loop_
_entity.id
_entity.type
_entity.pdbx_description
1 polymer ?
#
loop_
_entity_poly.entity_id
_entity_poly.type
_entity_poly.pdbx_seq_one_letter_code
_entity_poly.pdbx_strand_id
1 'polypeptide(L)'
;MLIPSRPFPFSQWARARLESEAGGQFYFVTDGQLTLRQALHPEAVRHGILLPDAFYHFFDLRKEFQSFYGKAVESLQDMLACILWGFGDSSDWAGVLWFPHVEFEPAL
;
A
#
# COMPACT_ATOMS: atom_id res chain seq x y z
N MET A 1 21.65 -5.74 -27.74
CA MET A 1 20.47 -6.50 -28.19
C MET A 1 19.59 -6.67 -26.96
N LEU A 2 18.55 -5.85 -26.81
CA LEU A 2 17.63 -5.94 -25.66
C LEU A 2 16.65 -7.08 -25.95
N ILE A 3 16.71 -8.15 -25.15
CA ILE A 3 15.71 -9.21 -25.19
C ILE A 3 14.38 -8.55 -24.81
N PRO A 4 13.32 -8.60 -25.62
CA PRO A 4 12.02 -8.09 -25.21
C PRO A 4 11.59 -8.91 -23.99
N SER A 5 11.60 -8.27 -22.83
CA SER A 5 11.18 -8.85 -21.57
C SER A 5 9.73 -9.30 -21.72
N ARG A 6 9.50 -10.62 -21.74
CA ARG A 6 8.14 -11.16 -21.66
C ARG A 6 7.48 -10.52 -20.43
N PRO A 7 6.28 -9.93 -20.56
CA PRO A 7 5.60 -9.36 -19.42
C PRO A 7 5.42 -10.43 -18.36
N PHE A 8 5.72 -10.10 -17.09
CA PHE A 8 5.49 -11.03 -15.99
C PHE A 8 4.00 -11.42 -15.95
N PRO A 9 3.66 -12.70 -15.71
CA PRO A 9 2.27 -13.14 -15.64
C PRO A 9 1.44 -12.30 -14.65
N PHE A 10 2.05 -11.95 -13.52
CA PHE A 10 1.44 -11.06 -12.53
C PHE A 10 1.12 -9.68 -13.10
N SER A 11 2.05 -9.06 -13.84
CA SER A 11 1.85 -7.72 -14.40
C SER A 11 0.73 -7.70 -15.44
N GLN A 12 0.62 -8.73 -16.28
CA GLN A 12 -0.50 -8.84 -17.22
C GLN A 12 -1.83 -9.01 -16.50
N TRP A 13 -1.87 -9.91 -15.51
CA TRP A 13 -3.06 -10.14 -14.70
C TRP A 13 -3.50 -8.87 -13.97
N ALA A 14 -2.56 -8.19 -13.30
CA ALA A 14 -2.82 -6.99 -12.53
C ALA A 14 -3.33 -5.87 -13.44
N ARG A 15 -2.73 -5.68 -14.62
CA ARG A 15 -3.20 -4.67 -15.57
C ARG A 15 -4.60 -4.99 -16.10
N ALA A 16 -4.82 -6.22 -16.55
CA ALA A 16 -6.11 -6.63 -17.09
C ALA A 16 -7.25 -6.51 -16.07
N ARG A 17 -6.97 -6.80 -14.80
CA ARG A 17 -7.97 -6.77 -13.72
C ARG A 17 -8.15 -5.36 -13.14
N LEU A 18 -7.05 -4.71 -12.76
CA LEU A 18 -7.08 -3.47 -11.98
C LEU A 18 -7.21 -2.22 -12.86
N GLU A 19 -6.55 -2.17 -14.03
CA GLU A 19 -6.67 -1.02 -14.92
C GLU A 19 -8.07 -0.97 -15.57
N SER A 20 -8.71 -2.13 -15.81
CA SER A 20 -10.08 -2.17 -16.37
C SER A 20 -11.16 -1.78 -15.35
N GLU A 21 -10.97 -2.11 -14.07
CA GLU A 21 -11.91 -1.74 -13.00
C GLU A 21 -11.71 -0.31 -12.49
N ALA A 22 -10.46 0.19 -12.44
CA ALA A 22 -10.14 1.49 -11.85
C ALA A 22 -9.86 2.60 -12.88
N GLY A 23 -9.82 2.28 -14.18
CA GLY A 23 -9.57 3.25 -15.25
C GLY A 23 -8.19 3.92 -15.22
N GLY A 24 -7.22 3.40 -14.46
CA GLY A 24 -5.94 4.07 -14.21
C GLY A 24 -4.81 3.15 -13.72
N GLN A 25 -3.65 3.75 -13.40
CA GLN A 25 -2.47 3.05 -12.86
C GLN A 25 -2.74 2.51 -11.45
N PHE A 26 -2.21 1.32 -11.13
CA PHE A 26 -2.28 0.77 -9.78
C PHE A 26 -0.96 0.99 -9.02
N TYR A 27 -1.05 1.06 -7.70
CA TYR A 27 0.09 1.18 -6.80
C TYR A 27 0.05 0.08 -5.75
N PHE A 28 1.23 -0.38 -5.33
CA PHE A 28 1.30 -1.28 -4.17
C PHE A 28 1.15 -0.49 -2.88
N VAL A 29 0.44 -1.08 -1.93
CA VAL A 29 0.43 -0.67 -0.52
C VAL A 29 1.12 -1.76 0.28
N THR A 30 2.09 -1.39 1.10
CA THR A 30 2.92 -2.33 1.86
C THR A 30 2.94 -1.98 3.33
N ASP A 31 3.02 -3.00 4.20
CA ASP A 31 3.26 -2.81 5.64
C ASP A 31 4.73 -2.47 5.91
N GLY A 32 5.13 -1.27 5.52
CA GLY A 32 6.53 -0.85 5.48
C GLY A 32 7.25 -1.24 4.20
N GLN A 33 8.35 -0.52 3.93
CA GLN A 33 9.12 -0.68 2.70
C GLN A 33 9.95 -1.98 2.56
N LEU A 34 10.11 -2.78 3.62
CA LEU A 34 11.09 -3.88 3.64
C LEU A 34 10.72 -5.01 2.68
N THR A 35 9.44 -5.38 2.59
CA THR A 35 8.99 -6.48 1.72
C THR A 35 9.40 -6.28 0.26
N LEU A 36 9.26 -5.06 -0.25
CA LEU A 36 9.71 -4.74 -1.61
C LEU A 36 11.24 -4.58 -1.65
N ARG A 37 11.81 -3.72 -0.80
CA ARG A 37 13.21 -3.30 -0.93
C ARG A 37 14.24 -4.33 -0.49
N GLN A 38 13.91 -5.21 0.46
CA GLN A 38 14.85 -6.17 1.05
C GLN A 38 14.56 -7.62 0.67
N ALA A 39 13.35 -7.96 0.25
CA ALA A 39 13.04 -9.31 -0.24
C ALA A 39 12.91 -9.33 -1.77
N LEU A 40 11.95 -8.59 -2.33
CA LEU A 40 11.63 -8.72 -3.75
C LEU A 40 12.71 -8.15 -4.68
N HIS A 41 13.17 -6.92 -4.45
CA HIS A 41 14.18 -6.26 -5.29
C HIS A 41 15.50 -7.07 -5.35
N PRO A 42 16.08 -7.52 -4.23
CA PRO A 42 17.27 -8.37 -4.25
C PRO A 42 17.05 -9.69 -5.00
N GLU A 43 15.87 -10.31 -4.82
CA GLU A 43 15.53 -11.55 -5.50
C GLU A 43 15.42 -11.36 -7.02
N ALA A 44 14.77 -10.29 -7.46
CA ALA A 44 14.68 -9.95 -8.88
C ALA A 44 16.07 -9.76 -9.51
N VAL A 45 16.96 -9.03 -8.83
CA VAL A 45 18.35 -8.86 -9.28
C VAL A 45 19.08 -10.20 -9.36
N ARG A 46 18.92 -11.07 -8.36
CA ARG A 46 19.53 -12.40 -8.32
C ARG A 46 19.13 -13.27 -9.52
N HIS A 47 17.90 -13.10 -10.01
CA HIS A 47 17.37 -13.82 -11.17
C HIS A 47 17.48 -13.07 -12.49
N GLY A 48 18.15 -11.91 -12.53
CA GLY A 48 18.25 -11.08 -13.74
C GLY A 48 16.89 -10.57 -14.24
N ILE A 49 15.92 -10.45 -13.33
CA ILE A 49 14.57 -9.96 -13.59
C ILE A 49 14.55 -8.45 -13.44
N LEU A 50 14.17 -7.75 -14.50
CA LEU A 50 13.81 -6.33 -14.43
C LEU A 50 12.38 -6.19 -13.94
N LEU A 51 12.19 -5.60 -12.75
CA LEU A 51 10.85 -5.35 -12.23
C LEU A 51 10.18 -4.19 -12.99
N PRO A 52 8.86 -4.24 -13.21
CA PRO A 52 8.09 -3.10 -13.71
C PRO A 52 8.14 -1.87 -12.78
N ASP A 53 7.93 -0.68 -13.33
CA ASP A 53 7.97 0.61 -12.59
C ASP A 53 7.04 0.66 -11.36
N ALA A 54 5.91 -0.04 -11.42
CA ALA A 54 4.97 -0.18 -10.31
C ALA A 54 5.62 -0.71 -9.02
N PHE A 55 6.68 -1.50 -9.11
CA PHE A 55 7.40 -2.04 -7.94
C PHE A 55 8.39 -1.06 -7.29
N TYR A 56 8.64 0.09 -7.94
CA TYR A 56 9.48 1.17 -7.42
C TYR A 56 8.65 2.32 -6.83
N HIS A 57 7.36 2.40 -7.16
CA HIS A 57 6.42 3.43 -6.75
C HIS A 57 5.32 2.79 -5.91
N PHE A 58 5.44 2.86 -4.60
CA PHE A 58 4.53 2.20 -3.66
C PHE A 58 4.31 3.04 -2.42
N PHE A 59 3.18 2.80 -1.75
CA PHE A 59 2.83 3.43 -0.49
C PHE A 59 3.26 2.55 0.68
N ASP A 60 3.92 3.18 1.64
CA ASP A 60 4.27 2.58 2.92
C ASP A 60 3.14 2.89 3.90
N LEU A 61 2.31 1.89 4.20
CA LEU A 61 1.11 2.04 4.99
C LEU A 61 1.39 2.65 6.38
N ARG A 62 2.53 2.33 6.99
CA ARG A 62 2.91 2.88 8.30
C ARG A 62 3.25 4.37 8.22
N LYS A 63 3.92 4.80 7.14
CA LYS A 63 4.20 6.23 6.89
C LYS A 63 2.92 7.00 6.58
N GLU A 64 2.04 6.44 5.74
CA GLU A 64 0.74 7.05 5.44
C GLU A 64 -0.11 7.17 6.70
N PHE A 65 -0.13 6.12 7.53
CA PHE A 65 -0.82 6.14 8.82
C PHE A 65 -0.26 7.22 9.75
N GLN A 66 1.07 7.28 9.92
CA GLN A 66 1.70 8.31 10.75
C GLN A 66 1.44 9.73 10.22
N SER A 67 1.44 9.93 8.91
CA SER A 67 1.14 11.21 8.28
C SER A 67 -0.29 11.66 8.58
N PHE A 68 -1.26 10.74 8.49
CA PHE A 68 -2.67 11.03 8.71
C PHE A 68 -3.03 11.21 10.19
N TYR A 69 -2.50 10.33 11.06
CA TYR A 69 -2.84 10.25 12.47
C TYR A 69 -1.85 10.93 13.41
N GLY A 70 -0.71 11.41 12.90
CA GLY A 70 0.34 12.07 13.70
C GLY A 70 1.07 11.14 14.68
N LYS A 71 0.93 9.81 14.54
CA LYS A 71 1.49 8.82 15.47
C LYS A 71 2.32 7.77 14.77
N ALA A 72 3.54 7.61 15.28
CA ALA A 72 4.43 6.54 14.83
C ALA A 72 3.85 5.18 15.23
N VAL A 73 3.91 4.24 14.28
CA VAL A 73 3.42 2.87 14.41
C VAL A 73 4.47 1.93 13.85
N GLU A 74 4.72 0.82 14.53
CA GLU A 74 5.75 -0.14 14.11
C GLU A 74 5.14 -1.39 13.45
N SER A 75 3.85 -1.63 13.71
CA SER A 75 3.13 -2.81 13.25
C SER A 75 1.67 -2.53 12.85
N LEU A 76 1.08 -3.45 12.09
CA LEU A 76 -0.37 -3.47 11.84
C LEU A 76 -1.17 -3.54 13.15
N GLN A 77 -0.65 -4.24 14.16
CA GLN A 77 -1.30 -4.35 15.47
C GLN A 77 -1.37 -2.98 16.17
N ASP A 78 -0.33 -2.16 16.05
CA ASP A 78 -0.34 -0.79 16.59
C ASP A 78 -1.37 0.08 15.87
N MET A 79 -1.45 -0.03 14.54
CA MET A 79 -2.45 0.69 13.73
C MET A 79 -3.88 0.27 14.10
N LEU A 80 -4.14 -1.04 14.17
CA LEU A 80 -5.42 -1.58 14.62
C LEU A 80 -5.75 -1.12 16.03
N ALA A 81 -4.76 -1.12 16.93
CA ALA A 81 -4.97 -0.66 18.29
C ALA A 81 -5.38 0.82 18.33
N CYS A 82 -4.71 1.65 17.53
CA CYS A 82 -5.04 3.07 17.41
C CYS A 82 -6.45 3.30 16.84
N ILE A 83 -6.84 2.54 15.81
CA ILE A 83 -8.16 2.67 15.18
C ILE A 83 -9.28 2.20 16.14
N LEU A 84 -9.10 1.05 16.79
CA LEU A 84 -10.18 0.39 17.55
C LEU A 84 -10.31 0.90 18.98
N TRP A 85 -9.20 1.24 19.63
CA TRP A 85 -9.19 1.61 21.04
C TRP A 85 -8.97 3.11 21.26
N GLY A 86 -8.78 3.87 20.18
CA GLY A 86 -8.51 5.30 20.24
C GLY A 86 -7.12 5.61 20.81
N PHE A 87 -6.73 6.88 20.70
CA PHE A 87 -5.57 7.40 21.39
C PHE A 87 -5.86 7.37 22.89
N GLY A 88 -5.18 6.50 23.63
CA GLY A 88 -5.36 6.34 25.08
C GLY A 88 -4.87 7.52 25.92
N ASP A 89 -5.22 8.76 25.56
CA ASP A 89 -5.22 9.90 26.47
C ASP A 89 -6.67 10.29 26.77
N SER A 90 -7.01 10.27 28.06
CA SER A 90 -8.34 10.42 28.66
C SER A 90 -9.09 11.73 28.31
N SER A 91 -8.56 12.57 27.44
CA SER A 91 -9.09 13.90 27.10
C SER A 91 -9.50 14.08 25.64
N ASP A 92 -9.23 13.14 24.73
CA ASP A 92 -9.63 13.24 23.32
C ASP A 92 -10.67 12.18 22.90
N TRP A 93 -11.89 12.36 23.40
CA TRP A 93 -13.06 11.55 23.02
C TRP A 93 -13.56 11.85 21.60
N ALA A 94 -12.90 12.77 20.88
CA ALA A 94 -13.26 13.16 19.52
C ALA A 94 -12.84 12.13 18.44
N GLY A 95 -11.92 11.21 18.75
CA GLY A 95 -11.33 10.30 17.75
C GLY A 95 -12.16 9.05 17.41
N VAL A 96 -13.06 8.61 18.29
CA VAL A 96 -13.83 7.35 18.08
C VAL A 96 -15.07 7.56 17.20
N LEU A 97 -15.49 8.80 17.00
CA LEU A 97 -16.66 9.16 16.17
C LEU A 97 -16.28 9.83 14.84
N TRP A 98 -14.99 10.01 14.55
CA TRP A 98 -14.56 10.63 13.30
C TRP A 98 -13.98 9.63 12.29
N PHE A 99 -14.69 8.52 12.06
CA PHE A 99 -14.73 8.03 10.70
C PHE A 99 -15.60 9.03 9.94
N PRO A 100 -15.07 9.84 8.99
CA PRO A 100 -15.95 10.46 8.05
C PRO A 100 -16.75 9.34 7.42
N HIS A 101 -18.05 9.55 7.32
CA HIS A 101 -18.92 8.76 6.46
C HIS A 101 -18.23 8.74 5.10
N VAL A 102 -17.43 7.70 4.83
CA VAL A 102 -16.97 7.40 3.48
C VAL A 102 -18.21 6.82 2.83
N GLU A 103 -19.11 7.72 2.42
CA GLU A 103 -20.15 7.38 1.47
C GLU A 103 -19.42 6.91 0.22
N PHE A 104 -19.43 5.60 0.05
CA PHE A 104 -19.02 4.97 -1.19
C PHE A 104 -20.12 5.30 -2.19
N GLU A 105 -20.08 6.49 -2.77
CA GLU A 105 -20.92 6.82 -3.92
C GLU A 105 -20.59 5.79 -5.01
N PRO A 106 -21.53 4.88 -5.36
CA PRO A 106 -21.30 3.97 -6.46
C PRO A 106 -21.21 4.84 -7.72
N ALA A 107 -20.05 4.84 -8.37
CA ALA A 107 -19.88 5.49 -9.66
C ALA A 107 -20.97 4.99 -10.62
N LEU A 108 -21.90 5.88 -10.97
CA LEU A 108 -22.84 5.75 -12.08
C LEU A 108 -22.26 6.41 -13.34
#